data_AF-A0A090E4C7-F1
#
_entry.id   AF-A0A090E4C7-F1
#
_cell.length_a   1.000
_cell.length_b   1.000
_cell.length_c   1.000
_cell.angle_alpha   90.00
_cell.angle_beta   90.00
_cell.angle_gamma   90.00
#
_symmetry.space_group_name_H-M   'P 1'
#
loop_
_entity.id
_entity.type
_entity.pdbx_description
1 polymer ?
#
loop_
_entity_poly.entity_id
_entity_poly.type
_entity_poly.pdbx_seq_one_letter_code
_entity_poly.pdbx_strand_id
1 'polypeptide(L)'
;MLTIRKRDASGEAAKDAEHLPRVAVGEEGDVLGCAFSGVWTTRTVAAVDADMRKIEQRSGAKQLMLDLSHIEKMDTAGAWLIDRLASAFEKKGVEVHLQGQSEIASILLGAVGDAVRREPESGSAGPPNIILRALEMVGRRVYEMRDDFLASMNILGATIRGAQMKLGRGHAVNPAAIFNQIDRMGVGAIPVVVLMSAIVGAIVAQQGAYQLSYFGANIFVVDLVGVLILRELGVLMTAIMLAGRSGSAITAEIGSMKMREEVDALKVIGLNPIGVLVFPRLVALVIGLPCLTIIANFAALAGGIVAAWLYSDIPPAAFIDRLRVAIDLSTIFAGLIKAPFMALIIGIIASVEGMKVGGSAESLGLHVTASVVKSIFVVIILDGLFAMFYAAIGF
;
A
#
# COMPACT_ATOMS: atom_id res chain seq x y z
N MET A 1 17.06 -38.54 -44.87
CA MET A 1 17.28 -39.63 -43.90
C MET A 1 16.92 -39.07 -42.52
N LEU A 2 15.70 -39.35 -42.03
CA LEU A 2 15.26 -39.22 -40.63
C LEU A 2 13.78 -39.67 -40.57
N THR A 3 13.59 -40.94 -40.25
CA THR A 3 12.30 -41.59 -40.05
C THR A 3 11.77 -41.29 -38.66
N ILE A 4 10.60 -40.65 -38.59
CA ILE A 4 9.84 -40.47 -37.35
C ILE A 4 9.24 -41.83 -36.98
N ARG A 5 9.81 -42.47 -35.95
CA ARG A 5 9.25 -43.67 -35.31
C ARG A 5 7.95 -43.28 -34.59
N LYS A 6 6.82 -43.66 -35.18
CA LYS A 6 5.52 -43.72 -34.51
C LYS A 6 5.65 -44.77 -33.41
N ARG A 7 5.73 -44.34 -32.15
CA ARG A 7 5.64 -45.22 -30.97
C ARG A 7 4.17 -45.49 -30.74
N ASP A 8 3.82 -46.77 -30.72
CA ASP A 8 2.47 -47.27 -30.45
C ASP A 8 2.01 -46.87 -29.04
N ALA A 9 1.15 -45.85 -28.97
CA ALA A 9 0.55 -45.36 -27.72
C ALA A 9 -0.60 -46.26 -27.18
N SER A 10 -0.85 -47.39 -27.83
CA SER A 10 -1.90 -48.34 -27.45
C SER A 10 -1.43 -49.42 -26.47
N GLY A 11 -0.12 -49.56 -26.24
CA GLY A 11 0.45 -50.55 -25.31
C GLY A 11 0.71 -50.06 -23.88
N GLU A 12 0.90 -48.75 -23.65
CA GLU A 12 1.17 -48.17 -22.32
C GLU A 12 -0.12 -47.94 -21.51
N ALA A 13 -1.22 -47.58 -22.17
CA ALA A 13 -2.51 -47.34 -21.50
C ALA A 13 -3.09 -48.59 -20.81
N ALA A 14 -2.72 -49.79 -21.25
CA ALA A 14 -3.17 -51.04 -20.63
C ALA A 14 -2.36 -51.42 -19.37
N LYS A 15 -1.13 -50.92 -19.21
CA LYS A 15 -0.29 -51.17 -18.03
C LYS A 15 -0.51 -50.16 -16.90
N ASP A 16 -0.84 -48.92 -17.23
CA ASP A 16 -1.17 -47.88 -16.24
C ASP A 16 -2.47 -48.19 -15.48
N ALA A 17 -3.38 -48.98 -16.04
CA ALA A 17 -4.66 -49.33 -15.41
C ALA A 17 -4.51 -50.31 -14.21
N GLU A 18 -3.39 -51.04 -14.12
CA GLU A 18 -3.12 -51.99 -13.03
C GLU A 18 -2.59 -51.32 -11.75
N HIS A 19 -2.01 -50.12 -11.86
CA HIS A 19 -1.33 -49.45 -10.74
C HIS A 19 -2.14 -48.28 -10.14
N LEU A 20 -3.31 -47.98 -10.71
CA LEU A 20 -4.21 -46.93 -10.22
C LEU A 20 -4.78 -47.31 -8.83
N PRO A 21 -4.92 -46.33 -7.92
CA PRO A 21 -5.50 -46.59 -6.61
C PRO A 21 -6.95 -47.04 -6.77
N ARG A 22 -7.33 -48.07 -6.02
CA ARG A 22 -8.71 -48.57 -5.97
C ARG A 22 -9.12 -48.80 -4.53
N VAL A 23 -10.41 -48.61 -4.28
CA VAL A 23 -11.07 -48.92 -3.01
C VAL A 23 -12.16 -49.94 -3.29
N ALA A 24 -12.03 -51.13 -2.71
CA ALA A 24 -13.11 -52.12 -2.67
C ALA A 24 -13.80 -52.04 -1.32
N VAL A 25 -15.13 -52.07 -1.32
CA VAL A 25 -15.95 -51.99 -0.11
C VAL A 25 -16.79 -53.26 0.01
N GLY A 26 -16.69 -53.94 1.13
CA GLY A 26 -17.52 -55.07 1.53
C GLY A 26 -18.28 -54.76 2.81
N GLU A 27 -19.50 -55.25 2.94
CA GLU A 27 -20.29 -55.18 4.17
C GLU A 27 -20.61 -56.61 4.61
N GLU A 28 -20.20 -56.97 5.82
CA GLU A 28 -20.45 -58.28 6.40
C GLU A 28 -21.03 -58.09 7.80
N GLY A 29 -22.36 -58.12 7.90
CA GLY A 29 -23.08 -57.84 9.15
C GLY A 29 -22.91 -56.39 9.63
N ASP A 30 -22.43 -56.23 10.87
CA ASP A 30 -22.16 -54.91 11.50
C ASP A 30 -20.76 -54.36 11.13
N VAL A 31 -20.00 -55.02 10.24
CA VAL A 31 -18.63 -54.66 9.86
C VAL A 31 -18.59 -54.11 8.43
N LEU A 32 -18.03 -52.91 8.28
CA LEU A 32 -17.69 -52.30 6.99
C LEU A 32 -16.21 -52.55 6.70
N GLY A 33 -15.92 -53.35 5.67
CA GLY A 33 -14.55 -53.62 5.22
C GLY A 33 -14.18 -52.75 4.01
N CYS A 34 -13.07 -52.02 4.09
CA CYS A 34 -12.48 -51.31 2.96
C CYS A 34 -11.10 -51.89 2.66
N ALA A 35 -10.94 -52.44 1.46
CA ALA A 35 -9.65 -52.93 0.97
C ALA A 35 -9.05 -51.91 -0.01
N PHE A 36 -7.81 -51.50 0.26
CA PHE A 36 -7.08 -50.51 -0.52
C PHE A 36 -6.00 -51.18 -1.36
N SER A 37 -5.97 -50.85 -2.65
CA SER A 37 -4.96 -51.37 -3.58
C SER A 37 -4.38 -50.32 -4.49
N GLY A 38 -3.19 -50.59 -5.05
CA GLY A 38 -2.50 -49.75 -6.02
C GLY A 38 -1.61 -48.65 -5.41
N VAL A 39 -1.35 -47.59 -6.17
CA VAL A 39 -0.44 -46.49 -5.79
C VAL A 39 -1.21 -45.30 -5.21
N TRP A 40 -1.01 -45.01 -3.93
CA TRP A 40 -1.66 -43.95 -3.15
C TRP A 40 -0.77 -42.73 -2.96
N THR A 41 -0.55 -41.98 -4.05
CA THR A 41 0.30 -40.77 -4.04
C THR A 41 -0.49 -39.53 -4.46
N THR A 42 0.02 -38.34 -4.17
CA THR A 42 -0.53 -37.03 -4.56
C THR A 42 -0.90 -36.97 -6.05
N ARG A 43 -0.19 -37.71 -6.91
CA ARG A 43 -0.45 -37.76 -8.36
C ARG A 43 -1.64 -38.63 -8.75
N THR A 44 -1.99 -39.63 -7.94
CA THR A 44 -2.95 -40.69 -8.30
C THR A 44 -4.18 -40.68 -7.42
N VAL A 45 -4.07 -40.18 -6.18
CA VAL A 45 -5.11 -40.32 -5.15
C VAL A 45 -6.38 -39.50 -5.43
N ALA A 46 -6.30 -38.51 -6.31
CA ALA A 46 -7.47 -37.76 -6.78
C ALA A 46 -8.53 -38.66 -7.45
N ALA A 47 -8.12 -39.80 -8.02
CA ALA A 47 -9.04 -40.75 -8.66
C ALA A 47 -9.98 -41.46 -7.66
N VAL A 48 -9.60 -41.55 -6.38
CA VAL A 48 -10.36 -42.27 -5.33
C VAL A 48 -11.00 -41.35 -4.28
N ASP A 49 -10.71 -40.05 -4.27
CA ASP A 49 -11.26 -39.11 -3.26
C ASP A 49 -12.80 -39.05 -3.30
N ALA A 50 -13.40 -39.06 -4.50
CA ALA A 50 -14.85 -39.02 -4.65
C ALA A 50 -15.54 -40.27 -4.08
N ASP A 51 -14.94 -41.44 -4.25
CA ASP A 51 -15.49 -42.70 -3.72
C ASP A 51 -15.25 -42.81 -2.22
N MET A 52 -14.11 -42.34 -1.72
CA MET A 52 -13.85 -42.24 -0.28
C MET A 52 -14.87 -41.36 0.44
N ARG A 53 -15.23 -40.20 -0.14
CA ARG A 53 -16.29 -39.34 0.42
C ARG A 53 -17.67 -40.00 0.44
N LYS A 54 -18.00 -40.86 -0.53
CA LYS A 54 -19.26 -41.63 -0.50
C LYS A 54 -19.26 -42.64 0.63
N ILE A 55 -18.09 -43.24 0.93
CA ILE A 55 -17.94 -44.21 2.02
C ILE A 55 -18.02 -43.48 3.38
N GLU A 56 -17.40 -42.31 3.52
CA GLU A 56 -17.53 -41.44 4.71
C GLU A 56 -18.99 -41.12 5.06
N GLN A 57 -19.89 -41.05 4.07
CA GLN A 57 -21.31 -40.77 4.28
C GLN A 57 -22.13 -42.00 4.72
N ARG A 58 -21.60 -43.22 4.57
CA ARG A 58 -22.29 -44.43 5.01
C ARG A 58 -22.44 -44.46 6.53
N SER A 59 -23.55 -45.03 6.99
CA SER A 59 -23.95 -45.09 8.40
C SER A 59 -24.59 -46.45 8.66
N GLY A 60 -24.36 -47.04 9.84
CA GLY A 60 -24.95 -48.33 10.24
C GLY A 60 -23.96 -49.41 10.64
N ALA A 61 -22.67 -49.27 10.30
CA ALA A 61 -21.62 -50.20 10.75
C ALA A 61 -21.15 -49.86 12.17
N LYS A 62 -20.91 -50.88 13.00
CA LYS A 62 -20.30 -50.73 14.34
C LYS A 62 -18.78 -50.85 14.32
N GLN A 63 -18.24 -51.53 13.30
CA GLN A 63 -16.80 -51.69 13.12
C GLN A 63 -16.39 -51.37 11.69
N LEU A 64 -15.25 -50.69 11.52
CA LEU A 64 -14.62 -50.36 10.26
C LEU A 64 -13.28 -51.10 10.17
N MET A 65 -13.14 -52.02 9.21
CA MET A 65 -11.89 -52.70 8.92
C MET A 65 -11.24 -52.10 7.68
N LEU A 66 -10.01 -51.62 7.82
CA LEU A 66 -9.23 -50.97 6.78
C LEU A 66 -8.04 -51.87 6.41
N ASP A 67 -8.10 -52.54 5.27
CA ASP A 67 -7.03 -53.41 4.77
C ASP A 67 -6.11 -52.67 3.80
N LEU A 68 -4.85 -52.52 4.22
CA LEU A 68 -3.79 -51.80 3.52
C LEU A 68 -2.78 -52.74 2.84
N SER A 69 -3.01 -54.07 2.88
CA SER A 69 -2.05 -55.10 2.44
C SER A 69 -1.64 -54.99 0.96
N HIS A 70 -2.51 -54.43 0.13
CA HIS A 70 -2.32 -54.34 -1.33
C HIS A 70 -1.90 -52.94 -1.82
N ILE A 71 -1.50 -52.04 -0.91
CA ILE A 71 -0.95 -50.74 -1.28
C ILE A 71 0.52 -50.90 -1.66
N GLU A 72 0.86 -50.53 -2.89
CA GLU A 72 2.23 -50.62 -3.40
C GLU A 72 3.12 -49.46 -2.92
N LYS A 73 2.57 -48.25 -2.91
CA LYS A 73 3.25 -47.00 -2.49
C LYS A 73 2.26 -46.03 -1.89
N MET A 74 2.68 -45.31 -0.85
CA MET A 74 1.87 -44.29 -0.17
C MET A 74 2.70 -43.04 0.13
N ASP A 75 2.10 -41.85 -0.04
CA ASP A 75 2.66 -40.58 0.42
C ASP A 75 1.73 -39.84 1.41
N THR A 76 2.08 -38.61 1.78
CA THR A 76 1.33 -37.82 2.76
C THR A 76 -0.13 -37.56 2.34
N ALA A 77 -0.42 -37.45 1.05
CA ALA A 77 -1.78 -37.25 0.57
C ALA A 77 -2.60 -38.54 0.65
N GLY A 78 -1.99 -39.69 0.32
CA GLY A 78 -2.59 -41.01 0.51
C GLY A 78 -2.88 -41.33 1.98
N ALA A 79 -1.90 -41.10 2.86
CA ALA A 79 -2.04 -41.29 4.30
C ALA A 79 -3.13 -40.38 4.90
N TRP A 80 -3.20 -39.12 4.46
CA TRP A 80 -4.23 -38.19 4.91
C TRP A 80 -5.65 -38.64 4.53
N LEU A 81 -5.85 -39.23 3.35
CA LEU A 81 -7.18 -39.71 2.95
C LEU A 81 -7.65 -40.90 3.79
N ILE A 82 -6.75 -41.81 4.12
CA ILE A 82 -7.04 -42.95 4.99
C ILE A 82 -7.31 -42.47 6.42
N ASP A 83 -6.50 -41.55 6.94
CA ASP A 83 -6.70 -40.96 8.27
C ASP A 83 -8.00 -40.13 8.36
N ARG A 84 -8.35 -39.41 7.30
CA ARG A 84 -9.63 -38.67 7.19
C ARG A 84 -10.82 -39.62 7.26
N LEU A 85 -10.78 -40.74 6.53
CA LEU A 85 -11.83 -41.75 6.56
C LEU A 85 -11.94 -42.39 7.95
N ALA A 86 -10.82 -42.82 8.54
CA ALA A 86 -10.77 -43.38 9.89
C ALA A 86 -11.34 -42.39 10.91
N SER A 87 -10.86 -41.14 10.91
CA SER A 87 -11.33 -40.07 11.78
C SER A 87 -12.82 -39.75 11.62
N ALA A 88 -13.36 -39.85 10.39
CA ALA A 88 -14.79 -39.63 10.15
C ALA A 88 -15.67 -40.71 10.79
N PHE A 89 -15.22 -41.97 10.82
CA PHE A 89 -15.92 -43.09 11.47
C PHE A 89 -15.68 -43.12 12.98
N GLU A 90 -14.47 -42.80 13.46
CA GLU A 90 -14.19 -42.60 14.90
C GLU A 90 -15.11 -41.52 15.49
N LYS A 91 -15.33 -40.39 14.78
CA LYS A 91 -16.29 -39.34 15.19
C LYS A 91 -17.74 -39.82 15.26
N LYS A 92 -18.10 -40.87 14.53
CA LYS A 92 -19.43 -41.52 14.59
C LYS A 92 -19.50 -42.60 15.67
N GLY A 93 -18.43 -42.83 16.44
CA GLY A 93 -18.35 -43.85 17.48
C GLY A 93 -18.17 -45.28 16.96
N VAL A 94 -17.64 -45.44 15.74
CA VAL A 94 -17.34 -46.73 15.11
C VAL A 94 -15.91 -47.14 15.46
N GLU A 95 -15.70 -48.40 15.88
CA GLU A 95 -14.34 -48.92 16.13
C GLU A 95 -13.60 -49.12 14.80
N VAL A 96 -12.42 -48.51 14.66
CA VAL A 96 -11.61 -48.61 13.44
C VAL A 96 -10.41 -49.55 13.67
N HIS A 97 -10.29 -50.57 12.84
CA HIS A 97 -9.16 -51.51 12.84
C HIS A 97 -8.42 -51.45 11.51
N LEU A 98 -7.11 -51.21 11.58
CA LEU A 98 -6.22 -51.19 10.43
C LEU A 98 -5.46 -52.52 10.33
N GLN A 99 -5.53 -53.19 9.19
CA GLN A 99 -4.85 -54.46 8.89
C GLN A 99 -3.90 -54.29 7.69
N GLY A 100 -2.82 -55.07 7.63
CA GLY A 100 -1.96 -55.10 6.45
C GLY A 100 -0.98 -53.92 6.30
N GLN A 101 -0.74 -53.16 7.36
CA GLN A 101 0.18 -52.02 7.30
C GLN A 101 1.63 -52.46 7.08
N SER A 102 2.26 -51.93 6.03
CA SER A 102 3.73 -51.90 5.94
C SER A 102 4.33 -51.00 7.03
N GLU A 103 5.55 -51.28 7.48
CA GLU A 103 6.27 -50.48 8.49
C GLU A 103 6.42 -49.01 8.07
N ILE A 104 6.57 -48.74 6.78
CA ILE A 104 6.64 -47.37 6.23
C ILE A 104 5.25 -46.68 6.30
N ALA A 105 4.19 -47.46 6.06
CA ALA A 105 2.82 -46.94 6.06
C ALA A 105 2.35 -46.57 7.47
N SER A 106 2.72 -47.35 8.49
CA SER A 106 2.34 -47.06 9.89
C SER A 106 3.01 -45.79 10.43
N ILE A 107 4.30 -45.58 10.12
CA ILE A 107 5.02 -44.35 10.49
C ILE A 107 4.36 -43.12 9.86
N LEU A 108 4.01 -43.22 8.57
CA LEU A 108 3.42 -42.11 7.82
C LEU A 108 1.99 -41.79 8.31
N LEU A 109 1.17 -42.82 8.55
CA LEU A 109 -0.18 -42.65 9.11
C LEU A 109 -0.13 -42.03 10.52
N GLY A 110 0.79 -42.46 11.37
CA GLY A 110 1.00 -41.85 12.69
C GLY A 110 1.40 -40.38 12.61
N ALA A 111 2.39 -40.05 11.76
CA ALA A 111 2.86 -38.67 11.61
C ALA A 111 1.79 -37.72 11.03
N VAL A 112 0.99 -38.20 10.07
CA VAL A 112 -0.12 -37.42 9.49
C VAL A 112 -1.27 -37.30 10.47
N GLY A 113 -1.66 -38.38 11.16
CA GLY A 113 -2.72 -38.36 12.16
C GLY A 113 -2.41 -37.40 13.31
N ASP A 114 -1.18 -37.38 13.82
CA ASP A 114 -0.75 -36.43 14.86
C ASP A 114 -0.79 -34.98 14.35
N ALA A 115 -0.44 -34.74 13.09
CA ALA A 115 -0.49 -33.41 12.47
C ALA A 115 -1.91 -32.91 12.22
N VAL A 116 -2.86 -33.82 11.90
CA VAL A 116 -4.28 -33.50 11.70
C VAL A 116 -5.02 -33.29 13.02
N ARG A 117 -4.71 -34.09 14.05
CA ARG A 117 -5.29 -33.99 15.40
C ARG A 117 -4.78 -32.78 16.17
N ARG A 118 -3.60 -32.25 15.83
CA ARG A 118 -3.22 -30.90 16.20
C ARG A 118 -4.13 -29.93 15.46
N GLU A 119 -5.27 -29.61 16.08
CA GLU A 119 -6.03 -28.43 15.69
C GLU A 119 -5.05 -27.26 15.58
N PRO A 120 -5.06 -26.47 14.49
CA PRO A 120 -4.36 -25.22 14.52
C PRO A 120 -4.93 -24.44 15.71
N GLU A 121 -4.08 -24.00 16.63
CA GLU A 121 -4.39 -23.01 17.66
C GLU A 121 -4.74 -21.63 17.06
N SER A 122 -5.45 -21.61 15.93
CA SER A 122 -6.15 -20.43 15.44
C SER A 122 -7.43 -20.33 16.25
N GLY A 123 -7.33 -19.68 17.40
CA GLY A 123 -8.48 -19.31 18.22
C GLY A 123 -9.59 -18.74 17.36
N SER A 124 -10.66 -19.52 17.20
CA SER A 124 -11.96 -19.00 16.78
C SER A 124 -12.47 -18.15 17.94
N ALA A 125 -11.99 -16.91 18.01
CA ALA A 125 -12.66 -15.89 18.79
C ALA A 125 -14.07 -15.78 18.21
N GLY A 126 -15.09 -16.09 19.02
CA GLY A 126 -16.50 -15.90 18.65
C GLY A 126 -16.75 -14.49 18.11
N PRO A 127 -17.90 -14.25 17.43
CA PRO A 127 -18.13 -13.00 16.73
C PRO A 127 -17.83 -11.82 17.67
N PRO A 128 -16.80 -11.01 17.39
CA PRO A 128 -16.31 -10.05 18.37
C PRO A 128 -17.43 -9.09 18.74
N ASN A 129 -17.60 -8.82 20.04
CA ASN A 129 -18.53 -7.81 20.53
C ASN A 129 -18.33 -6.51 19.74
N ILE A 130 -19.40 -5.72 19.54
CA ILE A 130 -19.36 -4.48 18.73
C ILE A 130 -18.23 -3.54 19.19
N ILE A 131 -17.98 -3.46 20.50
CA ILE A 131 -16.89 -2.69 21.10
C ILE A 131 -15.51 -3.28 20.73
N LEU A 132 -15.38 -4.61 20.77
CA LEU A 132 -14.15 -5.30 20.39
C LEU A 132 -13.84 -5.10 18.89
N ARG A 133 -14.86 -5.11 18.03
CA ARG A 133 -14.73 -4.78 16.59
C ARG A 133 -14.30 -3.34 16.36
N ALA A 134 -14.85 -2.40 17.13
CA ALA A 134 -14.44 -0.99 17.06
C ALA A 134 -12.97 -0.82 17.49
N LEU A 135 -12.57 -1.46 18.60
CA LEU A 135 -11.19 -1.49 19.07
C LEU A 135 -10.25 -2.20 18.10
N GLU A 136 -10.69 -3.29 17.45
CA GLU A 136 -9.93 -3.99 16.42
C GLU A 136 -9.73 -3.11 15.19
N MET A 137 -10.77 -2.41 14.73
CA MET A 137 -10.68 -1.48 13.61
C MET A 137 -9.71 -0.34 13.90
N VAL A 138 -9.77 0.23 15.11
CA VAL A 138 -8.82 1.24 15.58
C VAL A 138 -7.41 0.65 15.66
N GLY A 139 -7.25 -0.53 16.26
CA GLY A 139 -5.97 -1.21 16.40
C GLY A 139 -5.31 -1.53 15.06
N ARG A 140 -6.09 -2.01 14.08
CA ARG A 140 -5.63 -2.27 12.72
C ARG A 140 -5.17 -0.99 12.04
N ARG A 141 -5.93 0.10 12.17
CA ARG A 141 -5.51 1.41 11.64
C ARG A 141 -4.25 1.94 12.32
N VAL A 142 -4.09 1.74 13.63
CA VAL A 142 -2.87 2.13 14.35
C VAL A 142 -1.66 1.35 13.84
N TYR A 143 -1.81 0.05 13.61
CA TYR A 143 -0.75 -0.78 13.03
C TYR A 143 -0.42 -0.37 11.58
N GLU A 144 -1.43 -0.12 10.75
CA GLU A 144 -1.23 0.39 9.40
C GLU A 144 -0.51 1.75 9.42
N MET A 145 -0.87 2.67 10.32
CA MET A 145 -0.16 3.94 10.50
C MET A 145 1.30 3.74 10.93
N ARG A 146 1.57 2.78 11.83
CA ARG A 146 2.95 2.44 12.24
C ARG A 146 3.76 1.95 11.06
N ASP A 147 3.20 1.05 10.24
CA ASP A 147 3.90 0.47 9.10
C ASP A 147 4.15 1.54 8.01
N ASP A 148 3.17 2.43 7.78
CA ASP A 148 3.31 3.62 6.93
C ASP A 148 4.44 4.53 7.42
N PHE A 149 4.52 4.74 8.73
CA PHE A 149 5.56 5.56 9.35
C PHE A 149 6.95 4.92 9.20
N LEU A 150 7.08 3.61 9.44
CA LEU A 150 8.34 2.88 9.25
C LEU A 150 8.78 2.88 7.79
N ALA A 151 7.85 2.71 6.84
CA ALA A 151 8.13 2.82 5.41
C ALA A 151 8.61 4.23 5.03
N SER A 152 7.97 5.27 5.57
CA SER A 152 8.36 6.67 5.37
C SER A 152 9.76 6.94 5.91
N MET A 153 10.09 6.42 7.10
CA MET A 153 11.42 6.49 7.69
C MET A 153 12.47 5.74 6.87
N ASN A 154 12.10 4.58 6.30
CA ASN A 154 12.99 3.84 5.42
C ASN A 154 13.26 4.62 4.12
N ILE A 155 12.23 5.22 3.50
CA ILE A 155 12.41 6.07 2.32
C ILE A 155 13.28 7.28 2.64
N LEU A 156 13.02 7.97 3.76
CA LEU A 156 13.87 9.07 4.23
C LEU A 156 15.33 8.62 4.40
N GLY A 157 15.55 7.54 5.14
CA GLY A 157 16.88 6.99 5.39
C GLY A 157 17.58 6.51 4.12
N ALA A 158 16.83 5.96 3.16
CA ALA A 158 17.35 5.54 1.86
C ALA A 158 17.62 6.71 0.92
N THR A 159 16.85 7.80 0.99
CA THR A 159 17.11 9.06 0.27
C THR A 159 18.38 9.72 0.81
N ILE A 160 18.55 9.76 2.14
CA ILE A 160 19.76 10.32 2.79
C ILE A 160 21.00 9.46 2.52
N ARG A 161 20.95 8.15 2.77
CA ARG A 161 22.07 7.23 2.49
C ARG A 161 22.35 7.12 0.99
N GLY A 162 21.30 7.16 0.17
CA GLY A 162 21.40 7.23 -1.28
C GLY A 162 22.14 8.49 -1.73
N ALA A 163 21.84 9.67 -1.17
CA ALA A 163 22.60 10.88 -1.44
C ALA A 163 24.08 10.73 -1.05
N GLN A 164 24.36 10.17 0.14
CA GLN A 164 25.73 10.01 0.64
C GLN A 164 26.56 8.99 -0.14
N MET A 165 26.01 7.81 -0.45
CA MET A 165 26.73 6.79 -1.26
C MET A 165 26.98 7.25 -2.70
N LYS A 166 26.11 8.13 -3.23
CA LYS A 166 26.20 8.64 -4.60
C LYS A 166 27.16 9.82 -4.76
N LEU A 167 27.47 10.57 -3.69
CA LEU A 167 28.49 11.63 -3.71
C LEU A 167 29.92 11.07 -3.93
N GLY A 168 30.16 9.78 -3.66
CA GLY A 168 31.49 9.16 -3.72
C GLY A 168 31.81 8.30 -4.96
N ARG A 169 30.81 7.93 -5.77
CA ARG A 169 31.00 7.11 -7.00
C ARG A 169 30.20 7.77 -8.13
N GLY A 170 30.90 8.45 -9.04
CA GLY A 170 30.36 9.42 -10.01
C GLY A 170 29.37 8.93 -11.09
N HIS A 171 28.43 8.04 -10.78
CA HIS A 171 27.49 7.45 -11.76
C HIS A 171 26.01 7.43 -11.35
N ALA A 172 25.54 8.24 -10.40
CA ALA A 172 24.27 7.89 -9.76
C ALA A 172 23.21 8.99 -9.55
N VAL A 173 23.48 10.24 -9.91
CA VAL A 173 22.43 11.27 -10.02
C VAL A 173 22.35 11.66 -11.48
N ASN A 174 21.28 11.26 -12.17
CA ASN A 174 21.02 11.75 -13.52
C ASN A 174 20.42 13.15 -13.40
N PRO A 175 21.18 14.24 -13.62
CA PRO A 175 20.66 15.58 -13.43
C PRO A 175 19.53 15.87 -14.41
N ALA A 176 19.58 15.27 -15.61
CA ALA A 176 18.52 15.39 -16.60
C ALA A 176 17.18 14.81 -16.08
N ALA A 177 17.22 13.73 -15.29
CA ALA A 177 16.01 13.19 -14.66
C ALA A 177 15.42 14.16 -13.62
N ILE A 178 16.26 14.84 -12.84
CA ILE A 178 15.80 15.86 -11.88
C ILE A 178 15.21 17.06 -12.61
N PHE A 179 15.88 17.57 -13.65
CA PHE A 179 15.37 18.70 -14.43
C PHE A 179 14.05 18.38 -15.13
N ASN A 180 13.93 17.20 -15.74
CA ASN A 180 12.66 16.75 -16.33
C ASN A 180 11.54 16.73 -15.28
N GLN A 181 11.88 16.28 -14.07
CA GLN A 181 10.93 16.19 -12.99
C GLN A 181 10.52 17.57 -12.44
N ILE A 182 11.45 18.52 -12.37
CA ILE A 182 11.19 19.93 -12.04
C ILE A 182 10.27 20.57 -13.09
N ASP A 183 10.50 20.31 -14.37
CA ASP A 183 9.66 20.83 -15.45
C ASP A 183 8.22 20.29 -15.34
N ARG A 184 8.06 18.96 -15.26
CA ARG A 184 6.73 18.34 -15.14
C ARG A 184 5.97 18.76 -13.88
N MET A 185 6.64 18.73 -12.72
CA MET A 185 6.00 18.99 -11.42
C MET A 185 5.91 20.47 -11.10
N GLY A 186 6.99 21.20 -11.29
CA GLY A 186 7.09 22.63 -11.02
C GLY A 186 6.39 23.45 -12.10
N VAL A 187 6.95 23.49 -13.31
CA VAL A 187 6.46 24.37 -14.39
C VAL A 187 5.01 24.06 -14.74
N GLY A 188 4.67 22.78 -14.85
CA GLY A 188 3.29 22.39 -15.13
C GLY A 188 2.28 22.80 -14.05
N ALA A 189 2.70 23.08 -12.81
CA ALA A 189 1.79 23.47 -11.72
C ALA A 189 1.55 24.98 -11.68
N ILE A 190 2.39 25.78 -12.35
CA ILE A 190 2.35 27.25 -12.33
C ILE A 190 0.95 27.80 -12.67
N PRO A 191 0.24 27.36 -13.74
CA PRO A 191 -1.03 27.98 -14.11
C PRO A 191 -2.10 27.86 -13.02
N VAL A 192 -2.19 26.68 -12.39
CA VAL A 192 -3.17 26.42 -11.32
C VAL A 192 -2.80 27.20 -10.06
N VAL A 193 -1.51 27.21 -9.70
CA VAL A 193 -1.01 27.94 -8.52
C VAL A 193 -1.23 29.44 -8.67
N VAL A 194 -0.87 30.04 -9.80
CA VAL A 194 -1.06 31.48 -10.06
C VAL A 194 -2.54 31.86 -9.98
N LEU A 195 -3.40 31.12 -10.69
CA LEU A 195 -4.83 31.43 -10.74
C LEU A 195 -5.47 31.35 -9.34
N MET A 196 -5.24 30.23 -8.65
CA MET A 196 -5.85 30.01 -7.34
C MET A 196 -5.28 30.96 -6.28
N SER A 197 -3.97 31.22 -6.27
CA SER A 197 -3.35 32.15 -5.35
C SER A 197 -3.85 33.58 -5.56
N ALA A 198 -4.00 34.03 -6.82
CA ALA A 198 -4.58 35.33 -7.12
C ALA A 198 -6.01 35.47 -6.59
N ILE A 199 -6.86 34.46 -6.83
CA ILE A 199 -8.25 34.45 -6.34
C ILE A 199 -8.29 34.47 -4.81
N VAL A 200 -7.50 33.62 -4.14
CA VAL A 200 -7.44 33.56 -2.68
C VAL A 200 -6.95 34.89 -2.11
N GLY A 201 -5.91 35.49 -2.69
CA GLY A 201 -5.40 36.79 -2.26
C GLY A 201 -6.44 37.91 -2.39
N ALA A 202 -7.20 37.92 -3.49
CA ALA A 202 -8.31 38.85 -3.68
C ALA A 202 -9.42 38.65 -2.63
N ILE A 203 -9.81 37.40 -2.35
CA ILE A 203 -10.83 37.08 -1.35
C ILE A 203 -10.37 37.53 0.04
N VAL A 204 -9.12 37.24 0.43
CA VAL A 204 -8.57 37.64 1.74
C VAL A 204 -8.54 39.15 1.87
N ALA A 205 -8.11 39.88 0.84
CA ALA A 205 -8.10 41.34 0.84
C ALA A 205 -9.51 41.92 0.96
N GLN A 206 -10.47 41.39 0.20
CA GLN A 206 -11.86 41.84 0.26
C GLN A 206 -12.49 41.59 1.65
N GLN A 207 -12.28 40.40 2.23
CA GLN A 207 -12.81 40.07 3.55
C GLN A 207 -12.13 40.88 4.66
N GLY A 208 -10.81 41.08 4.56
CA GLY A 208 -10.06 41.95 5.46
C GLY A 208 -10.56 43.39 5.41
N ALA A 209 -10.78 43.92 4.20
CA ALA A 209 -11.36 45.25 3.99
C ALA A 209 -12.72 45.42 4.63
N TYR A 210 -13.63 44.46 4.39
CA TYR A 210 -14.95 44.48 4.99
C TYR A 210 -14.85 44.52 6.53
N GLN A 211 -14.02 43.66 7.12
CA GLN A 211 -13.86 43.58 8.57
C GLN A 211 -13.22 44.83 9.20
N LEU A 212 -12.20 45.41 8.55
CA LEU A 212 -11.47 46.57 9.07
C LEU A 212 -12.22 47.89 8.85
N SER A 213 -13.16 47.93 7.90
CA SER A 213 -13.98 49.11 7.62
C SER A 213 -14.84 49.53 8.82
N TYR A 214 -15.30 48.58 9.62
CA TYR A 214 -16.04 48.84 10.86
C TYR A 214 -15.22 49.63 11.89
N PHE A 215 -13.90 49.57 11.81
CA PHE A 215 -12.98 50.26 12.72
C PHE A 215 -12.33 51.50 12.09
N GLY A 216 -12.72 51.86 10.85
CA GLY A 216 -12.08 52.95 10.10
C GLY A 216 -10.62 52.65 9.72
N ALA A 217 -10.23 51.37 9.72
CA ALA A 217 -8.83 50.91 9.64
C ALA A 217 -8.46 50.32 8.26
N ASN A 218 -9.12 50.74 7.17
CA ASN A 218 -8.99 50.12 5.85
C ASN A 218 -7.55 50.00 5.33
N ILE A 219 -6.64 50.90 5.71
CA ILE A 219 -5.24 50.83 5.28
C ILE A 219 -4.48 49.63 5.86
N PHE A 220 -4.90 49.10 7.02
CA PHE A 220 -4.27 47.93 7.66
C PHE A 220 -4.63 46.60 6.99
N VAL A 221 -5.53 46.61 6.00
CA VAL A 221 -5.84 45.45 5.16
C VAL A 221 -4.58 45.01 4.41
N VAL A 222 -3.73 45.95 3.99
CA VAL A 222 -2.47 45.65 3.31
C VAL A 222 -1.53 44.86 4.22
N ASP A 223 -1.47 45.22 5.50
CA ASP A 223 -0.63 44.53 6.49
C ASP A 223 -1.12 43.10 6.71
N LEU A 224 -2.44 42.94 6.88
CA LEU A 224 -3.07 41.64 7.03
C LEU A 224 -2.78 40.74 5.82
N VAL A 225 -3.03 41.24 4.62
CA VAL A 225 -2.83 40.50 3.36
C VAL A 225 -1.37 40.15 3.16
N GLY A 226 -0.47 41.12 3.33
CA GLY A 226 0.97 40.94 3.16
C GLY A 226 1.55 39.89 4.10
N VAL A 227 1.33 40.06 5.41
CA VAL A 227 1.88 39.15 6.42
C VAL A 227 1.25 37.76 6.31
N LEU A 228 -0.08 37.67 6.19
CA LEU A 228 -0.77 36.37 6.18
C LEU A 228 -0.43 35.54 4.94
N ILE A 229 -0.36 36.16 3.76
CA ILE A 229 -0.01 35.46 2.52
C ILE A 229 1.43 34.98 2.57
N LEU A 230 2.38 35.87 2.89
CA LEU A 230 3.79 35.54 2.81
C LEU A 230 4.23 34.51 3.86
N ARG A 231 3.62 34.57 5.05
CA ARG A 231 4.03 33.74 6.19
C ARG A 231 3.32 32.39 6.26
N GLU A 232 2.05 32.33 5.87
CA GLU A 232 1.19 31.15 6.05
C GLU A 232 0.53 30.70 4.75
N LEU A 233 -0.37 31.52 4.19
CA LEU A 233 -1.29 31.04 3.14
C LEU A 233 -0.60 30.71 1.82
N GLY A 234 0.44 31.46 1.45
CA GLY A 234 1.17 31.24 0.20
C GLY A 234 1.80 29.86 0.13
N VAL A 235 2.55 29.48 1.18
CA VAL A 235 3.18 28.16 1.26
C VAL A 235 2.14 27.05 1.43
N LEU A 236 1.14 27.26 2.27
CA LEU A 236 0.09 26.28 2.53
C LEU A 236 -0.73 25.96 1.27
N MET A 237 -1.20 26.98 0.55
CA MET A 237 -1.98 26.80 -0.68
C MET A 237 -1.15 26.11 -1.77
N THR A 238 0.10 26.54 -1.94
CA THR A 238 1.02 25.90 -2.90
C THR A 238 1.22 24.43 -2.57
N ALA A 239 1.44 24.09 -1.30
CA ALA A 239 1.63 22.72 -0.85
C ALA A 239 0.39 21.84 -1.05
N ILE A 240 -0.81 22.35 -0.75
CA ILE A 240 -2.07 21.64 -0.98
C ILE A 240 -2.28 21.35 -2.47
N MET A 241 -2.05 22.35 -3.34
CA MET A 241 -2.16 22.17 -4.79
C MET A 241 -1.14 21.17 -5.33
N LEU A 242 0.10 21.23 -4.84
CA LEU A 242 1.17 20.32 -5.25
C LEU A 242 0.88 18.88 -4.78
N ALA A 243 0.34 18.70 -3.58
CA ALA A 243 -0.11 17.40 -3.09
C ALA A 243 -1.21 16.81 -4.00
N GLY A 244 -2.19 17.63 -4.40
CA GLY A 244 -3.27 17.22 -5.29
C GLY A 244 -2.79 16.87 -6.70
N ARG A 245 -1.98 17.72 -7.35
CA ARG A 245 -1.54 17.52 -8.73
C ARG A 245 -0.34 16.59 -8.83
N SER A 246 0.79 17.01 -8.25
CA SER A 246 2.07 16.33 -8.39
C SER A 246 2.17 15.13 -7.46
N GLY A 247 1.64 15.20 -6.24
CA GLY A 247 1.55 14.05 -5.34
C GLY A 247 0.74 12.90 -5.96
N SER A 248 -0.46 13.17 -6.48
CA SER A 248 -1.25 12.16 -7.22
C SER A 248 -0.51 11.58 -8.41
N ALA A 249 0.17 12.42 -9.19
CA ALA A 249 0.94 11.96 -10.35
C ALA A 249 2.09 11.02 -9.95
N ILE A 250 2.81 11.33 -8.86
CA ILE A 250 3.87 10.45 -8.32
C ILE A 250 3.30 9.10 -7.93
N THR A 251 2.21 9.10 -7.16
CA THR A 251 1.53 7.89 -6.71
C THR A 251 1.04 7.06 -7.89
N ALA A 252 0.46 7.72 -8.89
CA ALA A 252 -0.03 7.08 -10.11
C ALA A 252 1.10 6.47 -10.95
N GLU A 253 2.21 7.20 -11.14
CA GLU A 253 3.37 6.73 -11.89
C GLU A 253 4.04 5.54 -11.19
N ILE A 254 4.38 5.67 -9.90
CA ILE A 254 5.01 4.59 -9.13
C ILE A 254 4.08 3.38 -9.02
N GLY A 255 2.79 3.62 -8.77
CA GLY A 255 1.79 2.56 -8.69
C GLY A 255 1.61 1.79 -9.99
N SER A 256 1.57 2.50 -11.13
CA SER A 256 1.52 1.88 -12.45
C SER A 256 2.78 1.06 -12.77
N MET A 257 3.96 1.53 -12.35
CA MET A 257 5.21 0.76 -12.46
C MET A 257 5.18 -0.48 -11.57
N LYS A 258 4.58 -0.39 -10.37
CA LYS A 258 4.43 -1.52 -9.44
C LYS A 258 3.47 -2.58 -9.99
N MET A 259 2.34 -2.16 -10.58
CA MET A 259 1.39 -3.05 -11.26
C MET A 259 1.99 -3.81 -12.44
N ARG A 260 2.96 -3.20 -13.14
CA ARG A 260 3.68 -3.80 -14.28
C ARG A 260 4.94 -4.55 -13.87
N GLU A 261 5.15 -4.76 -12.57
CA GLU A 261 6.33 -5.44 -12.00
C GLU A 261 7.68 -4.75 -12.30
N GLU A 262 7.67 -3.53 -12.85
CA GLU A 262 8.90 -2.78 -13.17
C GLU A 262 9.70 -2.46 -11.90
N VAL A 263 9.01 -2.20 -10.78
CA VAL A 263 9.63 -1.94 -9.47
C VAL A 263 10.35 -3.19 -8.93
N ASP A 264 9.80 -4.39 -9.18
CA ASP A 264 10.42 -5.63 -8.72
C ASP A 264 11.54 -6.07 -9.66
N ALA A 265 11.42 -5.81 -10.96
CA ALA A 265 12.50 -5.96 -11.93
C ALA A 265 13.74 -5.15 -11.53
N LEU A 266 13.58 -3.90 -11.05
CA LEU A 266 14.68 -3.08 -10.52
C LEU A 266 15.42 -3.77 -9.36
N LYS A 267 14.70 -4.46 -8.46
CA LYS A 267 15.33 -5.19 -7.35
C LYS A 267 16.11 -6.41 -7.82
N VAL A 268 15.59 -7.13 -8.82
CA VAL A 268 16.24 -8.32 -9.40
C VAL A 268 17.57 -7.96 -10.06
N ILE A 269 17.65 -6.81 -10.75
CA ILE A 269 18.90 -6.30 -11.33
C ILE A 269 19.84 -5.62 -10.31
N GLY A 270 19.52 -5.68 -9.02
CA GLY A 270 20.36 -5.17 -7.93
C GLY A 270 20.30 -3.65 -7.72
N LEU A 271 19.33 -2.94 -8.31
CA LEU A 271 19.13 -1.51 -8.10
C LEU A 271 18.15 -1.25 -6.96
N ASN A 272 18.42 -0.22 -6.15
CA ASN A 272 17.50 0.24 -5.11
C ASN A 272 16.37 1.09 -5.74
N PRO A 273 15.10 0.63 -5.72
CA PRO A 273 13.99 1.37 -6.34
C PRO A 273 13.78 2.76 -5.73
N ILE A 274 14.02 2.92 -4.42
CA ILE A 274 13.87 4.22 -3.74
C ILE A 274 14.89 5.22 -4.31
N GLY A 275 16.14 4.79 -4.47
CA GLY A 275 17.22 5.65 -4.97
C GLY A 275 17.09 6.03 -6.45
N VAL A 276 16.34 5.25 -7.24
CA VAL A 276 16.16 5.47 -8.69
C VAL A 276 14.85 6.21 -8.99
N LEU A 277 13.74 5.80 -8.34
CA LEU A 277 12.40 6.31 -8.63
C LEU A 277 11.98 7.45 -7.71
N VAL A 278 12.31 7.37 -6.42
CA VAL A 278 11.79 8.31 -5.41
C VAL A 278 12.72 9.51 -5.25
N PHE A 279 14.03 9.28 -5.20
CA PHE A 279 15.02 10.33 -4.97
C PHE A 279 14.93 11.52 -5.95
N PRO A 280 14.89 11.34 -7.29
CA PRO A 280 14.83 12.47 -8.21
C PRO A 280 13.55 13.32 -8.05
N ARG A 281 12.43 12.66 -7.74
CA ARG A 281 11.13 13.29 -7.48
C ARG A 281 11.13 14.09 -6.19
N LEU A 282 11.72 13.56 -5.12
CA LEU A 282 11.89 14.30 -3.87
C LEU A 282 12.71 15.57 -4.06
N VAL A 283 13.86 15.46 -4.74
CA VAL A 283 14.71 16.64 -5.01
C VAL A 283 13.96 17.67 -5.86
N ALA A 284 13.26 17.22 -6.90
CA ALA A 284 12.46 18.12 -7.74
C ALA A 284 11.35 18.85 -6.96
N LEU A 285 10.65 18.16 -6.05
CA LEU A 285 9.64 18.79 -5.19
C LEU A 285 10.27 19.77 -4.19
N VAL A 286 11.37 19.39 -3.54
CA VAL A 286 12.06 20.23 -2.55
C VAL A 286 12.56 21.54 -3.14
N ILE A 287 13.01 21.52 -4.40
CA ILE A 287 13.42 22.72 -5.13
C ILE A 287 12.20 23.44 -5.73
N GLY A 288 11.25 22.69 -6.27
CA GLY A 288 10.09 23.24 -6.98
C GLY A 288 9.10 23.97 -6.08
N LEU A 289 8.84 23.47 -4.87
CA LEU A 289 7.83 24.04 -3.97
C LEU A 289 8.20 25.46 -3.51
N PRO A 290 9.43 25.76 -3.03
CA PRO A 290 9.84 27.12 -2.70
C PRO A 290 9.70 28.09 -3.88
N CYS A 291 10.12 27.67 -5.08
CA CYS A 291 9.99 28.47 -6.29
C CYS A 291 8.51 28.76 -6.63
N LEU A 292 7.65 27.74 -6.53
CA LEU A 292 6.21 27.91 -6.74
C LEU A 292 5.58 28.81 -5.67
N THR A 293 6.02 28.72 -4.41
CA THR A 293 5.52 29.59 -3.33
C THR A 293 5.84 31.06 -3.59
N ILE A 294 7.02 31.37 -4.13
CA ILE A 294 7.36 32.75 -4.51
C ILE A 294 6.39 33.25 -5.60
N ILE A 295 6.14 32.43 -6.63
CA ILE A 295 5.19 32.77 -7.70
C ILE A 295 3.77 32.93 -7.14
N ALA A 296 3.34 32.03 -6.26
CA ALA A 296 2.05 32.08 -5.58
C ALA A 296 1.88 33.37 -4.78
N ASN A 297 2.91 33.78 -4.03
CA ASN A 297 2.91 35.00 -3.24
C ASN A 297 2.73 36.24 -4.11
N PHE A 298 3.47 36.34 -5.23
CA PHE A 298 3.29 37.44 -6.17
C PHE A 298 1.88 37.46 -6.77
N ALA A 299 1.36 36.30 -7.19
CA ALA A 299 0.01 36.21 -7.74
C ALA A 299 -1.06 36.60 -6.70
N ALA A 300 -0.93 36.14 -5.46
CA ALA A 300 -1.85 36.45 -4.38
C ALA A 300 -1.82 37.93 -3.99
N LEU A 301 -0.63 38.54 -3.91
CA LEU A 301 -0.49 39.99 -3.69
C LEU A 301 -1.09 40.80 -4.84
N ALA A 302 -0.90 40.37 -6.10
CA ALA A 302 -1.53 41.02 -7.25
C ALA A 302 -3.06 40.96 -7.17
N GLY A 303 -3.63 39.81 -6.82
CA GLY A 303 -5.07 39.68 -6.57
C GLY A 303 -5.55 40.56 -5.41
N GLY A 304 -4.75 40.65 -4.34
CA GLY A 304 -5.02 41.52 -3.19
C GLY A 304 -5.01 43.00 -3.55
N ILE A 305 -4.09 43.46 -4.40
CA ILE A 305 -4.04 44.84 -4.92
C ILE A 305 -5.31 45.17 -5.69
N VAL A 306 -5.72 44.29 -6.61
CA VAL A 306 -6.93 44.51 -7.42
C VAL A 306 -8.17 44.59 -6.52
N ALA A 307 -8.30 43.69 -5.55
CA ALA A 307 -9.44 43.72 -4.62
C ALA A 307 -9.42 44.95 -3.70
N ALA A 308 -8.27 45.32 -3.13
CA ALA A 308 -8.14 46.49 -2.27
C ALA A 308 -8.46 47.80 -3.01
N TRP A 309 -8.09 47.88 -4.29
CA TRP A 309 -8.42 49.03 -5.12
C TRP A 309 -9.92 49.13 -5.39
N LEU A 310 -10.58 48.01 -5.73
CA LEU A 310 -12.00 47.99 -6.07
C LEU A 310 -12.94 48.17 -4.86
N TYR A 311 -12.57 47.64 -3.69
CA TYR A 311 -13.46 47.60 -2.52
C TYR A 311 -13.11 48.61 -1.42
N SER A 312 -11.91 49.16 -1.40
CA SER A 312 -11.45 50.08 -0.34
C SER A 312 -10.84 51.37 -0.88
N ASP A 313 -10.93 51.60 -2.20
CA ASP A 313 -10.37 52.75 -2.89
C ASP A 313 -8.88 52.98 -2.59
N ILE A 314 -8.13 51.92 -2.27
CA ILE A 314 -6.69 52.00 -1.99
C ILE A 314 -5.93 51.96 -3.33
N PRO A 315 -5.24 53.03 -3.74
CA PRO A 315 -4.49 53.02 -4.99
C PRO A 315 -3.34 51.99 -4.94
N PRO A 316 -3.00 51.33 -6.07
CA PRO A 316 -1.90 50.35 -6.11
C PRO A 316 -0.56 50.87 -5.57
N ALA A 317 -0.25 52.15 -5.80
CA ALA A 317 0.96 52.78 -5.28
C ALA A 317 0.97 52.81 -3.74
N ALA A 318 -0.14 53.23 -3.13
CA ALA A 318 -0.29 53.26 -1.67
C ALA A 318 -0.25 51.85 -1.07
N PHE A 319 -0.82 50.85 -1.76
CA PHE A 319 -0.71 49.45 -1.35
C PHE A 319 0.75 49.01 -1.30
N ILE A 320 1.52 49.25 -2.37
CA ILE A 320 2.93 48.84 -2.44
C ILE A 320 3.77 49.56 -1.36
N ASP A 321 3.55 50.85 -1.15
CA ASP A 321 4.28 51.61 -0.13
C ASP A 321 3.96 51.09 1.28
N ARG A 322 2.69 50.79 1.57
CA ARG A 322 2.30 50.20 2.85
C ARG A 322 2.86 48.79 3.02
N LEU A 323 2.82 47.97 1.97
CA LEU A 323 3.34 46.61 1.94
C LEU A 323 4.83 46.55 2.30
N ARG A 324 5.64 47.51 1.81
CA ARG A 324 7.08 47.61 2.14
C ARG A 324 7.33 47.92 3.61
N VAL A 325 6.45 48.67 4.25
CA VAL A 325 6.56 49.00 5.68
C VAL A 325 6.06 47.85 6.55
N ALA A 326 5.06 47.10 6.07
CA ALA A 326 4.44 46.01 6.80
C ALA A 326 5.24 44.70 6.81
N ILE A 327 6.06 44.46 5.78
CA ILE A 327 6.79 43.20 5.60
C ILE A 327 8.27 43.39 5.91
N ASP A 328 8.79 42.50 6.72
CA ASP A 328 10.21 42.31 6.92
C ASP A 328 10.72 41.05 6.17
N LEU A 329 12.03 40.99 5.93
CA LEU A 329 12.68 39.81 5.33
C LEU A 329 12.35 38.52 6.11
N SER A 330 12.26 38.63 7.44
CA SER A 330 11.82 37.54 8.33
C SER A 330 10.47 36.93 7.92
N THR A 331 9.51 37.76 7.48
CA THR A 331 8.17 37.32 7.08
C THR A 331 8.22 36.42 5.83
N ILE A 332 9.08 36.78 4.87
CA ILE A 332 9.26 35.99 3.64
C ILE A 332 9.99 34.67 3.96
N PHE A 333 11.06 34.74 4.75
CA PHE A 333 11.83 33.54 5.11
C PHE A 333 11.04 32.59 6.00
N ALA A 334 10.18 33.09 6.89
CA ALA A 334 9.30 32.27 7.72
C ALA A 334 8.45 31.33 6.87
N GLY A 335 7.82 31.81 5.78
CA GLY A 335 7.09 30.96 4.85
C GLY A 335 8.00 30.07 3.99
N LEU A 336 9.08 30.63 3.45
CA LEU A 336 9.97 29.92 2.51
C LEU A 336 10.75 28.76 3.17
N ILE A 337 11.10 28.90 4.45
CA ILE A 337 11.77 27.84 5.22
C ILE A 337 10.86 26.63 5.41
N LYS A 338 9.53 26.81 5.52
CA LYS A 338 8.57 25.69 5.64
C LYS A 338 8.45 24.89 4.34
N ALA A 339 8.56 25.56 3.19
CA ALA A 339 8.28 24.98 1.88
C ALA A 339 9.05 23.67 1.58
N PRO A 340 10.37 23.56 1.81
CA PRO A 340 11.12 22.32 1.64
C PRO A 340 10.61 21.15 2.50
N PHE A 341 10.19 21.41 3.75
CA PHE A 341 9.68 20.37 4.64
C PHE A 341 8.33 19.84 4.16
N MET A 342 7.44 20.74 3.72
CA MET A 342 6.16 20.38 3.11
C MET A 342 6.37 19.53 1.86
N ALA A 343 7.30 19.94 0.99
CA ALA A 343 7.62 19.23 -0.24
C ALA A 343 8.13 17.80 0.02
N LEU A 344 9.02 17.67 1.03
CA LEU A 344 9.57 16.40 1.44
C LEU A 344 8.47 15.44 1.92
N ILE A 345 7.56 15.92 2.79
CA ILE A 345 6.44 15.13 3.29
C ILE A 345 5.52 14.69 2.17
N ILE A 346 5.10 15.60 1.29
CA ILE A 346 4.23 15.28 0.16
C ILE A 346 4.88 14.19 -0.71
N GLY A 347 6.15 14.37 -1.05
CA GLY A 347 6.86 13.43 -1.91
C GLY A 347 7.06 12.05 -1.26
N ILE A 348 7.31 12.00 0.05
CA ILE A 348 7.44 10.73 0.79
C ILE A 348 6.09 10.01 0.83
N ILE A 349 5.02 10.70 1.24
CA ILE A 349 3.69 10.10 1.34
C ILE A 349 3.24 9.57 -0.01
N ALA A 350 3.41 10.36 -1.08
CA ALA A 350 3.08 9.94 -2.43
C ALA A 350 3.89 8.71 -2.89
N SER A 351 5.17 8.67 -2.56
CA SER A 351 6.03 7.54 -2.90
C SER A 351 5.69 6.28 -2.11
N VAL A 352 5.43 6.41 -0.81
CA VAL A 352 4.98 5.31 0.05
C VAL A 352 3.68 4.72 -0.48
N GLU A 353 2.70 5.58 -0.76
CA GLU A 353 1.38 5.13 -1.20
C GLU A 353 1.44 4.52 -2.61
N GLY A 354 2.27 5.05 -3.50
CA GLY A 354 2.52 4.46 -4.83
C GLY A 354 3.17 3.08 -4.77
N MET A 355 4.07 2.85 -3.81
CA MET A 355 4.74 1.56 -3.63
C MET A 355 3.83 0.48 -3.01
N LYS A 356 2.70 0.87 -2.40
CA LYS A 356 1.71 -0.06 -1.82
C LYS A 356 0.66 -0.54 -2.81
N VAL A 357 0.59 0.06 -4.00
CA VAL A 357 -0.41 -0.29 -5.01
C VAL A 357 -0.33 -1.77 -5.34
N GLY A 358 -1.48 -2.44 -5.28
CA GLY A 358 -1.65 -3.85 -5.66
C GLY A 358 -1.80 -4.03 -7.18
N GLY A 359 -2.12 -5.25 -7.62
CA GLY A 359 -2.19 -5.59 -9.04
C GLY A 359 -3.42 -5.07 -9.81
N SER A 360 -4.27 -4.21 -9.23
CA SER A 360 -5.52 -3.75 -9.86
C SER A 360 -5.58 -2.24 -10.03
N ALA A 361 -6.27 -1.79 -11.09
CA ALA A 361 -6.49 -0.36 -11.35
C ALA A 361 -7.35 0.32 -10.26
N GLU A 362 -8.22 -0.45 -9.60
CA GLU A 362 -9.00 0.01 -8.46
C GLU A 362 -8.10 0.33 -7.26
N SER A 363 -7.14 -0.55 -6.94
CA SER A 363 -6.14 -0.31 -5.90
C SER A 363 -5.33 0.96 -6.18
N LEU A 364 -4.93 1.18 -7.45
CA LEU A 364 -4.24 2.40 -7.86
C LEU A 364 -5.06 3.66 -7.54
N GLY A 365 -6.35 3.68 -7.91
CA GLY A 365 -7.23 4.82 -7.63
C GLY A 365 -7.41 5.11 -6.14
N LEU A 366 -7.55 4.06 -5.32
CA LEU A 366 -7.66 4.18 -3.86
C LEU A 366 -6.39 4.79 -3.25
N HIS A 367 -5.22 4.30 -3.64
CA HIS A 367 -3.94 4.80 -3.15
C HIS A 367 -3.62 6.22 -3.64
N VAL A 368 -3.99 6.59 -4.86
CA VAL A 368 -3.88 7.99 -5.35
C VAL A 368 -4.70 8.93 -4.48
N THR A 369 -5.95 8.57 -4.18
CA THR A 369 -6.82 9.39 -3.33
C THR A 369 -6.31 9.46 -1.89
N ALA A 370 -5.89 8.32 -1.32
CA ALA A 370 -5.32 8.26 0.02
C ALA A 370 -4.04 9.11 0.15
N SER A 371 -3.19 9.10 -0.88
CA SER A 371 -1.97 9.92 -0.94
C SER A 371 -2.28 11.41 -0.79
N VAL A 372 -3.27 11.93 -1.53
CA VAL A 372 -3.66 13.34 -1.47
C VAL A 372 -4.19 13.69 -0.08
N VAL A 373 -5.12 12.91 0.44
CA VAL A 373 -5.76 13.18 1.74
C VAL A 373 -4.73 13.13 2.87
N LYS A 374 -3.89 12.09 2.92
CA LYS A 374 -2.81 11.97 3.92
C LYS A 374 -1.83 13.13 3.82
N SER A 375 -1.42 13.51 2.61
CA SER A 375 -0.47 14.62 2.40
C SER A 375 -1.03 15.95 2.88
N ILE A 376 -2.26 16.30 2.48
CA ILE A 376 -2.91 17.55 2.90
C ILE A 376 -3.04 17.62 4.42
N PHE A 377 -3.48 16.53 5.05
CA PHE A 377 -3.65 16.48 6.50
C PHE A 377 -2.33 16.71 7.25
N VAL A 378 -1.25 16.02 6.86
CA VAL A 378 0.06 16.17 7.51
C VAL A 378 0.66 17.55 7.25
N VAL A 379 0.49 18.11 6.04
CA VAL A 379 0.93 19.47 5.70
C VAL A 379 0.25 20.52 6.58
N ILE A 380 -1.06 20.43 6.77
CA ILE A 380 -1.81 21.37 7.62
C ILE A 380 -1.35 21.29 9.07
N ILE A 381 -1.17 20.07 9.61
CA ILE A 381 -0.66 19.88 10.98
C ILE A 381 0.73 20.49 11.13
N LEU A 382 1.62 20.19 10.18
CA LEU A 382 2.98 20.70 10.23
C LEU A 382 3.01 22.23 10.12
N ASP A 383 2.13 22.83 9.32
CA ASP A 383 2.06 24.28 9.17
C ASP A 383 1.66 24.96 10.48
N GLY A 384 0.65 24.40 11.17
CA GLY A 384 0.26 24.83 12.50
C GLY A 384 1.35 24.66 13.55
N LEU A 385 2.13 23.57 13.49
CA LEU A 385 3.29 23.37 14.37
C LEU A 385 4.37 24.43 14.13
N PHE A 386 4.69 24.74 12.87
CA PHE A 386 5.63 25.81 12.55
C PHE A 386 5.10 27.18 12.98
N ALA A 387 3.81 27.46 12.81
CA ALA A 387 3.21 28.72 13.24
C ALA A 387 3.31 28.89 14.76
N MET A 388 3.02 27.84 15.53
CA MET A 388 3.20 27.86 16.99
C MET A 388 4.68 27.98 17.39
N PHE A 389 5.58 27.31 16.67
CA PHE A 389 7.02 27.39 16.91
C PHE A 389 7.55 28.82 16.68
N TYR A 390 7.23 29.44 15.54
CA TYR A 390 7.62 30.82 15.25
C TYR A 390 7.04 31.82 16.25
N ALA A 391 5.77 31.64 16.65
CA ALA A 391 5.18 32.45 17.71
C ALA A 391 5.91 32.32 19.05
N ALA A 392 6.37 31.12 19.41
CA ALA A 392 7.08 30.87 20.66
C ALA A 392 8.49 31.50 20.70
N ILE A 393 9.18 31.56 19.57
CA ILE A 393 10.52 32.18 19.47
C ILE A 393 10.49 33.68 19.11
N GLY A 394 9.29 34.24 18.91
CA GLY A 394 9.11 35.64 18.53
C GLY A 394 9.62 35.97 17.13
N PHE A 395 9.53 35.02 16.19
CA PHE A 395 10.03 35.11 14.82
C PHE A 395 8.94 35.43 13.79
#